data_AF-A0A1X0IZ34-F1
#
_entry.id   AF-A0A1X0IZ34-F1
#
_cell.length_a   1.000
_cell.length_b   1.000
_cell.length_c   1.000
_cell.angle_alpha   90.00
_cell.angle_beta   90.00
_cell.angle_gamma   90.00
#
_symmetry.space_group_name_H-M   'P 1'
#
loop_
_entity.id
_entity.type
_entity.pdbx_description
1 polymer ?
#
loop_
_entity_poly.entity_id
_entity_poly.type
_entity_poly.pdbx_seq_one_letter_code
_entity_poly.pdbx_strand_id
1 'polypeptide(L)' 'MNAFAAVLKKLHLHADQFRVWAPMVGPLFADDADLRRINHDLDAVRTRFEHHPSWPSSGVLGERR' A
#
# COMPACT_ATOMS: atom_id res chain seq x y z
N MET A 1 33.37 4.79 10.17
CA MET A 1 32.44 3.68 10.46
C MET A 1 31.93 3.87 11.88
N ASN A 2 30.62 3.98 12.07
CA ASN A 2 30.03 4.37 13.36
C ASN A 2 30.05 3.16 14.33
N ALA A 3 30.67 3.29 15.51
CA ALA A 3 30.84 2.18 16.47
C ALA A 3 29.49 1.53 16.88
N PHE A 4 28.42 2.33 16.91
CA PHE A 4 27.06 1.89 17.17
C PHE A 4 26.54 0.87 16.13
N ALA A 5 26.82 1.09 14.84
CA ALA A 5 26.41 0.18 13.78
C ALA A 5 27.13 -1.17 13.86
N ALA A 6 28.37 -1.19 14.36
CA ALA A 6 29.12 -2.43 14.56
C ALA A 6 28.54 -3.29 15.68
N VAL A 7 28.03 -2.67 16.75
CA VAL A 7 27.35 -3.35 17.85
C VAL A 7 26.02 -3.98 17.37
N LEU A 8 25.20 -3.21 16.64
CA LEU A 8 23.95 -3.73 16.08
C LEU A 8 24.19 -4.93 15.15
N LYS A 9 25.19 -4.84 14.27
CA LYS A 9 25.57 -5.94 13.37
C LYS A 9 26.03 -7.18 14.14
N LYS A 10 26.83 -7.02 15.20
CA LYS A 10 27.29 -8.12 16.05
C LYS A 10 26.13 -8.81 16.78
N LEU A 11 25.07 -8.06 17.09
CA LEU A 11 23.86 -8.55 17.74
C LEU A 11 22.79 -9.03 16.74
N HIS A 12 23.06 -9.00 15.42
CA HIS A 12 22.10 -9.32 14.36
C HIS A 12 20.79 -8.51 14.47
N LEU A 13 20.86 -7.32 15.09
CA LEU A 13 19.75 -6.40 15.19
C LEU A 13 19.69 -5.58 13.91
N HIS A 14 18.51 -5.56 13.28
CA HIS A 14 18.28 -4.80 12.06
C HIS A 14 17.32 -3.66 12.37
N ALA A 15 17.58 -2.46 11.82
CA ALA A 15 16.85 -1.25 12.20
C ALA A 15 15.36 -1.29 11.80
N ASP A 16 15.01 -2.11 10.81
CA ASP A 16 13.64 -2.36 10.36
C ASP A 16 12.79 -3.17 11.37
N GLN A 17 13.40 -3.85 12.35
CA GLN A 17 12.72 -4.58 13.40
C GLN A 17 12.01 -3.64 14.38
N PHE A 18 12.48 -2.39 14.48
CA PHE A 18 11.96 -1.37 15.39
C PHE A 18 11.03 -0.37 14.68
N ARG A 19 10.38 -0.79 13.59
CA ARG A 19 9.45 0.07 12.86
C ARG A 19 8.25 0.43 13.74
N VAL A 20 7.97 1.72 13.79
CA VAL A 20 6.84 2.27 14.55
C VAL A 20 5.56 2.12 13.75
N TRP A 21 4.54 1.56 14.38
CA TRP A 21 3.19 1.45 13.85
C TRP A 21 2.29 2.48 14.54
N ALA A 22 1.57 3.27 13.77
CA ALA A 22 0.53 4.15 14.31
C ALA A 22 -0.84 3.46 14.23
N PRO A 23 -1.69 3.60 15.26
CA PRO A 23 -3.06 3.12 15.20
C PRO A 23 -3.78 3.70 13.98
N MET A 24 -4.48 2.86 13.21
CA MET A 24 -5.26 3.22 12.01
C MET A 24 -4.48 3.75 10.79
N VAL A 25 -3.17 4.01 10.90
CA VAL A 25 -2.33 4.59 9.82
C VAL A 25 -1.32 3.58 9.26
N GLY A 26 -1.08 2.47 9.97
CA GLY A 26 -0.11 1.46 9.53
C GLY A 26 1.34 1.87 9.88
N PRO A 27 2.36 1.29 9.20
CA PRO A 27 3.75 1.57 9.53
C PRO A 27 4.14 3.00 9.10
N LEU A 28 4.58 3.83 10.06
CA LEU A 28 4.85 5.27 9.86
C LEU A 28 5.97 5.58 8.86
N PHE A 29 6.86 4.61 8.62
CA PHE A 29 8.00 4.72 7.73
C PHE A 29 7.97 3.61 6.68
N ALA A 30 6.77 3.11 6.35
CA ALA A 30 6.60 2.24 5.20
C ALA A 30 6.36 3.01 3.94
N ASP A 31 6.98 2.50 2.88
CA ASP A 31 6.59 2.78 1.52
C ASP A 31 5.14 2.33 1.38
N ASP A 32 4.24 3.31 1.36
CA ASP A 32 2.82 3.15 1.62
C ASP A 32 2.21 2.19 0.59
N ALA A 33 1.93 0.96 1.04
CA ALA A 33 1.40 -0.09 0.20
C ALA A 33 -0.01 0.26 -0.28
N ASP A 34 -0.77 1.01 0.51
CA ASP A 34 -2.09 1.47 0.13
C ASP A 34 -1.99 2.56 -0.95
N LEU A 35 -1.02 3.47 -0.86
CA LEU A 35 -0.77 4.42 -1.96
C LEU A 35 -0.40 3.71 -3.27
N ARG A 36 0.44 2.66 -3.23
CA ARG A 36 0.74 1.87 -4.44
C ARG A 36 -0.51 1.22 -5.02
N ARG A 37 -1.36 0.64 -4.16
CA ARG A 37 -2.62 0.01 -4.59
C ARG A 37 -3.58 1.04 -5.18
N ILE A 38 -3.77 2.17 -4.51
CA ILE A 38 -4.65 3.25 -4.98
C ILE A 38 -4.18 3.79 -6.32
N ASN A 39 -2.87 4.02 -6.49
CA ASN A 39 -2.31 4.48 -7.76
C ASN A 39 -2.56 3.48 -8.88
N HIS A 40 -2.40 2.18 -8.62
CA HIS A 40 -2.71 1.13 -9.58
C HIS A 40 -4.20 1.09 -9.94
N ASP A 41 -5.09 1.16 -8.94
CA ASP A 41 -6.54 1.15 -9.14
C ASP A 41 -6.99 2.37 -9.97
N LEU A 42 -6.41 3.56 -9.70
CA LEU A 42 -6.67 4.78 -10.46
C LEU A 42 -6.23 4.66 -11.92
N ASP A 43 -5.06 4.08 -12.16
CA ASP A 43 -4.56 3.86 -13.52
C ASP A 43 -5.45 2.87 -14.29
N ALA A 44 -5.85 1.77 -13.66
CA ALA A 44 -6.77 0.80 -14.25
C ALA A 44 -8.13 1.42 -14.62
N VAL A 45 -8.68 2.25 -13.72
CA VAL A 45 -9.92 3.01 -14.00
C VAL A 45 -9.73 3.94 -15.19
N ARG A 46 -8.63 4.70 -15.22
CA ARG A 46 -8.31 5.60 -16.32
C ARG A 46 -8.22 4.88 -17.66
N THR A 47 -7.42 3.81 -17.74
CA THR A 47 -7.26 3.02 -18.98
C THR A 47 -8.61 2.50 -19.46
N ARG A 48 -9.47 2.05 -18.56
CA ARG A 48 -10.81 1.58 -18.93
C ARG A 48 -11.65 2.69 -19.56
N PHE A 49 -11.65 3.90 -18.99
CA PHE A 49 -12.40 5.03 -19.53
C PHE A 49 -11.85 5.55 -20.86
N GLU A 50 -10.54 5.47 -21.07
CA GLU A 50 -9.90 5.81 -22.35
C GLU A 50 -10.38 4.90 -23.49
N HIS A 51 -10.57 3.60 -23.22
CA HIS A 51 -11.05 2.63 -24.21
C HIS A 51 -12.58 2.61 -24.34
N HIS A 52 -13.30 2.81 -23.24
CA HIS A 52 -14.75 2.73 -23.20
C HIS A 52 -15.32 3.81 -22.26
N PRO A 53 -15.66 5.00 -22.77
CA PRO A 53 -16.05 6.16 -21.98
C PRO A 53 -17.51 6.05 -21.50
N SER A 54 -17.86 4.92 -20.90
CA SER A 54 -19.16 4.70 -20.27
C SER A 54 -18.96 4.12 -18.88
N TRP A 55 -19.79 4.55 -17.95
CA TRP A 55 -19.83 3.94 -16.63
C TRP A 55 -20.25 2.46 -16.73
N PRO A 56 -19.67 1.55 -15.92
CA PRO A 56 -20.25 0.22 -15.77
C PRO A 56 -21.71 0.35 -15.32
N SER A 57 -22.63 -0.38 -15.95
CA SER A 57 -23.91 -0.62 -15.31
C SER A 57 -23.68 -1.38 -14.01
N SER A 58 -24.42 -1.05 -12.95
CA SER A 58 -24.38 -1.83 -11.71
C SER A 58 -24.79 -3.28 -12.03
N GLY A 59 -23.87 -4.23 -11.84
CA GLY A 59 -24.08 -5.64 -12.21
C GLY A 59 -25.16 -6.35 -11.41
N VAL A 60 -25.71 -5.72 -10.36
CA VAL A 60 -26.84 -6.25 -9.60
C VAL A 60 -28.11 -5.55 -10.07
N LEU A 61 -28.78 -6.19 -11.04
CA LEU A 61 -30.06 -5.73 -11.62
C LEU A 61 -31.24 -6.58 -11.12
N GLY A 62 -31.12 -7.25 -9.98
CA GLY A 62 -32.19 -8.08 -9.44
C GLY A 62 -32.13 -8.24 -7.93
N GLU A 63 -33.22 -7.89 -7.25
CA GLU A 63 -33.53 -8.43 -5.93
C GLU A 63 -33.62 -9.95 -6.06
N ARG A 64 -32.65 -10.67 -5.48
CA ARG A 64 -32.73 -12.12 -5.33
C ARG A 64 -33.76 -12.41 -4.23
N ARG A 65 -35.04 -12.45 -4.60
CA ARG A 65 -36.12 -13.02 -3.78
C ARG A 65 -36.16 -14.53 -3.94
#